data_AF-A0A645EZJ0-F1
#
_entry.id   AF-A0A645EZJ0-F1
#
_cell.length_a   1.000
_cell.length_b   1.000
_cell.length_c   1.000
_cell.angle_alpha   90.00
_cell.angle_beta   90.00
_cell.angle_gamma   90.00
#
_symmetry.space_group_name_H-M   'P 1'
#
loop_
_entity.id
_entity.type
_entity.pdbx_description
1 polymer ?
#
loop_
_entity_poly.entity_id
_entity_poly.type
_entity_poly.pdbx_seq_one_letter_code
_entity_poly.pdbx_strand_id
1 'polypeptide(L)' 'MKYVQGQDREQITLLPDCVEDYIGEDNPVRVIDAFVNSLDMEALGFHRSQPEETGRPPYDPRGIC' A
#
# COMPACT_ATOMS: atom_id res chain seq x y z
N MET A 1 5.12 -12.96 5.68
CA MET A 1 5.82 -11.82 5.05
C MET A 1 5.19 -10.54 5.56
N LYS A 2 5.74 -9.90 6.59
CA LYS A 2 5.15 -8.69 7.17
C LYS A 2 5.95 -7.50 6.67
N TYR A 3 5.31 -6.58 5.95
CA TYR A 3 5.86 -5.24 5.76
C TYR A 3 5.51 -4.36 6.97
N VAL A 4 6.15 -3.21 7.10
CA VAL A 4 5.65 -2.14 7.97
C VAL A 4 4.31 -1.69 7.41
N GLN A 5 3.23 -1.91 8.15
CA GLN A 5 1.92 -1.39 7.77
C GLN A 5 1.90 0.13 7.99
N GLY A 6 1.51 0.85 6.94
CA GLY A 6 1.15 2.27 7.03
C GLY A 6 -0.18 2.46 7.74
N GLN A 7 -0.67 3.71 7.76
CA GLN A 7 -2.02 3.97 8.27
C GLN A 7 -3.05 3.34 7.34
N ASP A 8 -4.04 2.70 7.94
CA ASP A 8 -5.14 2.10 7.20
C ASP A 8 -6.05 3.18 6.61
N ARG A 9 -6.49 3.02 5.36
CA ARG A 9 -7.31 4.03 4.66
C ARG A 9 -8.75 4.11 5.21
N GLU A 10 -9.20 3.07 5.91
CA GLU A 10 -10.46 3.03 6.66
C GLU A 10 -10.27 3.55 8.10
N GLN A 11 -9.04 3.87 8.52
CA GLN A 11 -8.78 4.43 9.84
C GLN A 11 -9.48 5.78 9.99
N ILE A 12 -10.23 5.92 11.08
CA ILE A 12 -10.99 7.14 11.35
C ILE A 12 -10.03 8.31 11.61
N THR A 13 -10.21 9.42 10.88
CA THR A 13 -9.44 10.66 11.09
C THR A 13 -10.35 11.82 11.49
N LEU A 14 -9.78 12.97 11.87
CA LEU A 14 -10.57 14.12 12.31
C LEU A 14 -11.45 14.67 11.18
N LEU A 15 -10.91 14.74 9.96
CA LEU A 15 -11.61 15.06 8.71
C LEU A 15 -10.76 14.54 7.54
N PRO A 16 -11.32 13.75 6.60
CA PRO A 16 -12.65 13.12 6.58
C PRO A 16 -12.80 11.95 7.58
N ASP A 17 -14.00 11.37 7.69
CA ASP A 17 -14.27 10.21 8.56
C ASP A 17 -13.29 9.08 8.24
N CYS A 18 -13.17 8.64 6.98
CA CYS A 18 -12.00 7.90 6.50
C CYS A 18 -11.60 8.34 5.08
N VAL A 19 -10.39 7.97 4.64
CA VAL A 19 -9.89 8.32 3.30
C VAL A 19 -10.76 7.68 2.20
N GLU A 20 -11.28 6.48 2.47
CA GLU A 20 -12.15 5.75 1.55
C GLU A 20 -13.48 6.47 1.28
N ASP A 21 -14.01 7.25 2.24
CA ASP A 21 -15.27 7.98 2.05
C ASP A 21 -15.19 9.05 0.94
N TYR A 22 -13.98 9.49 0.59
CA TYR A 22 -13.74 10.47 -0.48
C TYR A 22 -13.38 9.80 -1.81
N ILE A 23 -13.13 8.49 -1.82
CA ILE A 23 -12.66 7.75 -2.98
C ILE A 23 -13.81 6.87 -3.49
N GLY A 24 -14.67 7.49 -4.30
CA GLY A 24 -15.76 6.79 -4.99
C GLY A 24 -15.26 5.64 -5.89
N GLU A 25 -16.19 4.76 -6.27
CA GLU A 25 -15.89 3.56 -7.07
C GLU A 25 -15.27 3.90 -8.43
N ASP A 26 -15.70 4.98 -9.07
CA ASP A 26 -15.19 5.45 -10.36
C ASP A 26 -13.90 6.29 -10.25
N ASN A 27 -13.30 6.41 -9.05
CA ASN A 27 -12.11 7.20 -8.87
C ASN A 27 -10.90 6.53 -9.58
N PRO A 28 -10.14 7.25 -10.41
CA PRO A 28 -8.98 6.70 -11.13
C PRO A 28 -7.91 6.09 -10.22
N VAL A 29 -7.86 6.48 -8.94
CA VAL A 29 -6.98 5.85 -7.93
C VAL A 29 -7.23 4.35 -7.83
N ARG A 30 -8.47 3.87 -8.00
CA ARG A 30 -8.79 2.43 -7.99
C ARG A 30 -8.07 1.67 -9.11
N VAL A 31 -7.92 2.31 -10.28
CA VAL A 31 -7.19 1.74 -11.42
C VAL A 31 -5.69 1.69 -11.13
N ILE A 32 -5.15 2.72 -10.48
CA ILE A 32 -3.75 2.76 -10.05
C ILE A 32 -3.49 1.67 -9.00
N ASP A 33 -4.37 1.53 -8.01
CA ASP A 33 -4.29 0.50 -6.98
C ASP A 33 -4.31 -0.91 -7.62
N ALA A 34 -5.22 -1.16 -8.56
CA ALA A 34 -5.28 -2.43 -9.29
C ALA A 34 -4.02 -2.70 -10.13
N PHE A 35 -3.50 -1.67 -10.80
CA PHE A 35 -2.28 -1.75 -11.59
C PHE A 35 -1.07 -2.10 -10.72
N VAL A 36 -0.84 -1.35 -9.64
CA VAL A 36 0.29 -1.58 -8.71
C VAL A 36 0.20 -2.97 -8.06
N ASN A 37 -1.00 -3.44 -7.72
CA ASN A 37 -1.20 -4.79 -7.19
C ASN A 37 -0.89 -5.90 -8.20
N SER A 38 -1.03 -5.63 -9.50
CA SER A 38 -0.70 -6.57 -10.58
C SER A 38 0.80 -6.67 -10.89
N LEU A 39 1.62 -5.72 -10.40
CA LEU A 39 3.04 -5.68 -10.68
C LEU A 39 3.83 -6.67 -9.81
N ASP A 40 4.78 -7.35 -10.45
CA ASP A 40 5.81 -8.14 -9.79
C ASP A 40 6.97 -7.22 -9.37
N MET A 41 7.00 -6.89 -8.08
CA MET A 41 8.00 -5.99 -7.52
C MET A 41 9.41 -6.60 -7.52
N GLU A 42 9.52 -7.93 -7.48
CA GLU A 42 10.82 -8.62 -7.56
C GLU A 42 11.36 -8.54 -8.99
N ALA A 43 10.53 -8.83 -10.00
CA ALA A 43 10.91 -8.71 -11.41
C ALA A 43 11.26 -7.27 -11.82
N LEU A 44 10.65 -6.27 -11.18
CA LEU A 44 10.96 -4.85 -11.38
C LEU A 44 12.26 -4.41 -10.70
N GLY A 45 12.92 -5.29 -9.93
CA GLY A 45 14.19 -5.01 -9.27
C GLY A 45 14.08 -4.30 -7.92
N PHE A 46 12.89 -4.30 -7.29
CA PHE A 46 12.77 -3.78 -5.92
C PHE A 46 13.41 -4.76 -4.93
N HIS A 47 14.66 -4.50 -4.55
CA HIS A 47 15.44 -5.35 -3.63
C HIS A 47 14.85 -5.53 -2.22
N ARG A 48 13.85 -4.73 -1.84
CA ARG A 48 13.16 -4.81 -0.54
C ARG A 48 11.73 -5.37 -0.65
N SER A 49 11.40 -6.00 -1.77
CA SER A 49 10.11 -6.67 -1.99
C SER A 49 9.96 -8.00 -1.23
N GLN A 50 11.01 -8.47 -0.57
CA GLN A 50 10.93 -9.63 0.31
C GLN A 50 11.27 -9.22 1.74
N PRO A 51 10.37 -9.43 2.71
CA PRO A 51 10.68 -9.15 4.10
C PRO A 51 11.60 -10.21 4.69
N GLU A 52 12.68 -9.76 5.32
CA GLU A 52 13.62 -10.60 6.07
C GLU A 52 12.94 -11.34 7.22
N GLU A 53 13.43 -12.55 7.52
CA GLU A 53 12.88 -13.40 8.60
C GLU A 53 13.16 -12.81 10.00
N THR A 54 14.20 -11.99 10.13
CA THR A 54 14.60 -11.33 11.37
C THR A 54 14.91 -9.84 11.15
N GLY A 55 14.70 -9.02 12.20
CA GLY A 55 14.96 -7.59 12.16
C GLY A 55 13.72 -6.73 11.94
N ARG A 56 13.92 -5.42 11.66
CA ARG A 56 12.82 -4.50 11.37
C ARG A 56 12.29 -4.82 9.97
N PRO A 57 10.99 -5.09 9.80
CA PRO A 57 10.46 -5.39 8.48
C PRO A 57 10.62 -4.19 7.53
N PRO A 58 10.81 -4.42 6.22
CA PRO A 58 10.84 -3.35 5.24
C PRO A 58 9.46 -2.72 5.04
N TYR A 59 9.42 -1.51 4.48
CA TYR A 59 8.18 -0.92 3.98
C TYR A 59 7.70 -1.67 2.75
N ASP A 60 6.39 -1.68 2.53
CA ASP A 60 5.79 -2.27 1.34
C ASP A 60 6.16 -1.42 0.10
N PRO A 61 6.84 -1.98 -0.91
CA PRO A 61 7.15 -1.24 -2.15
C PRO A 61 5.89 -0.82 -2.94
N ARG A 62 4.73 -1.43 -2.66
CA ARG A 62 3.44 -1.08 -3.27
C ARG A 62 2.75 0.09 -2.57
N GLY A 63 3.13 0.40 -1.34
CA GLY A 63 2.57 1.52 -0.58
C GLY A 63 3.18 2.85 -1.03
N ILE A 64 2.34 3.87 -1.21
CA ILE A 64 2.79 5.26 -1.14
C ILE A 64 2.93 5.61 0.34
N CYS A 65 4.13 6.04 0.72
CA CYS A 65 4.55 6.40 2.06
C CYS A 65 3.62 7.39 2.76
#